data_AF-A0A413WZN2-F1
#
_entry.id   AF-A0A413WZN2-F1
#
_cell.length_a   1.000
_cell.length_b   1.000
_cell.length_c   1.000
_cell.angle_alpha   90.00
_cell.angle_beta   90.00
_cell.angle_gamma   90.00
#
_symmetry.space_group_name_H-M   'P 1'
#
loop_
_entity.id
_entity.type
_entity.pdbx_description
1 polymer ?
#
loop_
_entity_poly.entity_id
_entity_poly.type
_entity_poly.pdbx_seq_one_letter_code
_entity_poly.pdbx_strand_id
1 'polypeptide(L)'
;MSYNQNIDRMFIEYKVYRRVSDLKPFISRVELPSCQMIGKKKFVGKKAKMEAVYRLTGKRLPEDYTTEQVNNFLTVELFNTSLWHKYRKIYNEVSNEKEIVVENYSYQYTLVVELANKSNLSLDEGKIVHFVMCELLGNPCETYKGMKNPIISLRKDYDR
;
A
#
# COMPACT_ATOMS: atom_id res chain seq x y z
N MET A 1 -29.99 -37.90 11.92
CA MET A 1 -28.65 -37.99 11.28
C MET A 1 -28.11 -36.57 11.14
N SER A 2 -27.27 -36.14 12.08
CA SER A 2 -26.65 -34.82 12.02
C SER A 2 -25.49 -34.90 11.04
N TYR A 3 -25.61 -34.23 9.89
CA TYR A 3 -24.51 -34.05 8.96
C TYR A 3 -23.44 -33.20 9.66
N ASN A 4 -22.42 -33.86 10.22
CA ASN A 4 -21.16 -33.21 10.54
C ASN A 4 -20.54 -32.77 9.22
N GLN A 5 -20.90 -31.57 8.75
CA GLN A 5 -20.07 -30.84 7.82
C GLN A 5 -18.76 -30.58 8.54
N ASN A 6 -17.77 -31.47 8.33
CA ASN A 6 -16.37 -31.11 8.48
C ASN A 6 -16.14 -29.98 7.47
N ILE A 7 -16.48 -28.76 7.88
CA ILE A 7 -15.96 -27.56 7.24
C ILE A 7 -14.47 -27.72 7.43
N ASP A 8 -13.80 -28.11 6.36
CA ASP A 8 -12.36 -28.06 6.32
C ASP A 8 -11.98 -26.60 6.67
N ARG A 9 -11.15 -26.43 7.70
CA ARG A 9 -10.81 -25.12 8.26
C ARG A 9 -9.33 -24.94 8.03
N MET A 10 -8.98 -23.80 7.46
CA MET A 10 -7.59 -23.43 7.28
C MET A 10 -7.22 -22.32 8.26
N PHE A 11 -6.12 -22.51 8.98
CA PHE A 11 -5.57 -21.50 9.89
C PHE A 11 -4.30 -20.91 9.28
N ILE A 12 -4.19 -19.58 9.33
CA ILE A 12 -3.01 -18.85 8.86
C ILE A 12 -2.54 -17.91 9.97
N GLU A 13 -1.26 -17.97 10.30
CA GLU A 13 -0.63 -17.05 11.25
C GLU A 13 -0.02 -15.86 10.51
N TYR A 14 -0.34 -14.66 10.99
CA TYR A 14 0.27 -13.41 10.55
C TYR A 14 0.88 -12.69 11.75
N LYS A 15 2.11 -12.22 11.62
CA LYS A 15 2.73 -11.31 12.60
C LYS A 15 2.28 -9.90 12.30
N VAL A 16 1.68 -9.24 13.29
CA VAL A 16 1.18 -7.87 13.17
C VAL A 16 2.20 -6.93 13.77
N TYR A 17 2.61 -5.96 12.96
CA TYR A 17 3.50 -4.88 13.31
C TYR A 17 2.77 -3.56 13.23
N ARG A 18 3.22 -2.59 14.01
CA ARG A 18 2.88 -1.18 13.85
C ARG A 18 4.03 -0.47 13.19
N ARG A 19 3.77 0.15 12.04
CA ARG A 19 4.76 1.01 11.39
C ARG A 19 4.87 2.30 12.19
N VAL A 20 6.07 2.67 12.61
CA VAL A 20 6.29 3.84 13.49
C VAL A 20 5.94 5.15 12.79
N SER A 21 6.11 5.24 11.47
CA SER A 21 5.92 6.48 10.72
C SER A 21 4.46 6.94 10.57
N ASP A 22 3.53 6.00 10.40
CA ASP A 22 2.11 6.29 10.14
C ASP A 22 1.15 5.58 11.10
N LEU A 23 1.70 4.83 12.08
CA LEU A 23 0.99 4.03 13.07
C LEU A 23 0.04 2.98 12.47
N LYS A 24 0.14 2.72 11.15
CA LYS A 24 -0.74 1.76 10.49
C LYS A 24 -0.29 0.33 10.82
N PRO A 25 -1.26 -0.59 10.96
CA PRO A 25 -0.94 -2.00 11.06
C PRO A 25 -0.26 -2.48 9.77
N PHE A 26 0.70 -3.37 9.92
CA PHE A 26 1.35 -4.08 8.84
C PHE A 26 1.36 -5.56 9.20
N ILE A 27 0.95 -6.42 8.29
CA ILE A 27 0.89 -7.87 8.55
C ILE A 27 1.88 -8.59 7.64
N SER A 28 2.57 -9.58 8.20
CA SER A 28 3.54 -10.41 7.48
C SER A 28 3.45 -11.85 7.95
N ARG A 29 3.64 -12.82 7.05
CA ARG A 29 3.77 -14.24 7.44
C ARG A 29 5.10 -14.56 8.12
N VAL A 30 6.13 -13.76 7.81
CA VAL A 30 7.47 -13.93 8.35
C VAL A 30 7.78 -12.86 9.40
N GLU A 31 8.75 -13.18 10.25
CA GLU A 31 9.32 -12.21 11.17
C GLU A 31 10.00 -11.09 10.38
N LEU A 32 9.67 -9.83 10.71
CA LEU A 32 10.29 -8.67 10.09
C LEU A 32 11.36 -8.13 11.04
N PRO A 33 12.54 -7.72 10.52
CA PRO A 33 13.46 -6.93 11.31
C PRO A 33 12.80 -5.62 11.77
N SER A 34 13.18 -5.16 12.95
CA SER A 34 12.64 -3.93 13.56
C SER A 34 12.91 -2.67 12.75
N CYS A 35 13.93 -2.69 11.89
CA CYS A 35 14.35 -1.59 11.02
C CYS A 35 14.63 -2.10 9.61
N GLN A 36 14.10 -1.40 8.60
CA GLN A 36 14.32 -1.71 7.18
C GLN A 36 14.62 -0.46 6.37
N MET A 37 15.58 -0.57 5.46
CA MET A 37 15.86 0.45 4.45
C MET A 37 14.98 0.19 3.23
N ILE A 38 13.98 1.04 3.01
CA ILE A 38 13.00 0.87 1.94
C ILE A 38 13.18 1.98 0.90
N GLY A 39 13.35 1.58 -0.35
CA GLY A 39 13.35 2.51 -1.48
C GLY A 39 11.94 3.01 -1.78
N LYS A 40 11.63 4.24 -1.39
CA LYS A 40 10.37 4.91 -1.72
C LYS A 40 10.57 5.94 -2.81
N LYS A 41 9.54 6.17 -3.63
CA LYS A 41 9.57 7.27 -4.61
C LYS A 41 9.65 8.60 -3.86
N LYS A 42 10.73 9.34 -4.11
CA LYS A 42 11.00 10.64 -3.48
C LYS A 42 9.95 11.69 -3.86
N PHE A 43 9.50 11.64 -5.12
CA PHE A 43 8.48 12.55 -5.63
C PHE A 43 7.30 11.78 -6.21
N VAL A 44 6.08 12.16 -5.81
CA VAL A 44 4.83 11.55 -6.28
C VAL A 44 3.79 12.64 -6.62
N GLY A 45 2.94 12.36 -7.60
CA GLY A 45 1.81 13.22 -7.96
C GLY A 45 2.21 14.68 -8.22
N LYS A 46 1.56 15.61 -7.52
CA LYS A 46 1.81 17.07 -7.61
C LYS A 46 3.29 17.42 -7.39
N LYS A 47 3.94 16.82 -6.38
CA LYS A 47 5.35 17.12 -6.05
C LYS A 47 6.29 16.74 -7.20
N ALA A 48 6.06 15.60 -7.86
CA ALA A 48 6.85 15.18 -9.02
C ALA A 48 6.69 16.14 -10.21
N LYS A 49 5.47 16.63 -10.44
CA LYS A 49 5.19 17.61 -11.50
C LYS A 49 5.92 18.94 -11.25
N MET A 50 5.82 19.45 -10.02
CA MET A 50 6.50 20.71 -9.64
C MET A 50 8.03 20.59 -9.69
N GLU A 51 8.58 19.47 -9.23
CA GLU A 51 10.02 19.20 -9.31
C GLU A 51 10.50 19.11 -10.76
N ALA A 52 9.72 18.45 -11.63
CA ALA A 52 10.05 18.37 -13.05
C ALA A 52 10.01 19.74 -13.75
N VAL A 53 9.04 20.60 -13.40
CA VAL A 53 8.99 22.00 -13.87
C VAL A 53 10.20 22.77 -13.39
N TYR A 54 10.58 22.62 -12.12
CA TYR A 54 11.75 23.28 -11.55
C TYR A 54 13.04 22.89 -12.28
N ARG A 55 13.26 21.61 -12.54
CA ARG A 55 14.46 21.14 -13.26
C ARG A 55 14.49 21.56 -14.72
N LEU A 56 13.32 21.69 -15.35
CA LEU A 56 13.23 22.12 -16.74
C LEU A 56 13.47 23.64 -16.90
N THR A 57 12.91 24.45 -15.98
CA THR A 57 12.81 25.91 -16.15
C THR A 57 13.65 26.72 -15.16
N GLY A 58 14.18 26.08 -14.11
CA GLY A 58 14.82 26.73 -12.97
C GLY A 58 13.86 27.44 -12.00
N LYS A 59 12.55 27.48 -12.31
CA LYS A 59 11.54 28.19 -11.51
C LYS A 59 10.76 27.24 -10.61
N ARG A 60 10.74 27.51 -9.30
CA ARG A 60 9.90 26.78 -8.35
C ARG A 60 8.47 27.30 -8.47
N LEU A 61 7.53 26.39 -8.73
CA LEU A 61 6.11 26.69 -8.57
C LEU A 61 5.79 26.87 -7.08
N PRO A 62 4.85 27.76 -6.72
CA PRO A 62 4.45 27.96 -5.32
C PRO A 62 3.88 26.68 -4.68
N GLU A 63 4.22 26.43 -3.41
CA GLU A 63 3.85 25.18 -2.71
C GLU A 63 2.34 25.07 -2.43
N ASP A 64 1.67 26.20 -2.34
CA ASP A 64 0.22 26.35 -2.11
C ASP A 64 -0.62 26.00 -3.34
N TYR A 65 -0.02 25.87 -4.54
CA TYR A 65 -0.76 25.54 -5.77
C TYR A 65 -1.53 24.23 -5.65
N THR A 66 -2.79 24.18 -6.04
CA THR A 66 -3.53 22.91 -6.09
C THR A 66 -2.99 22.01 -7.20
N THR A 67 -3.32 20.71 -7.13
CA THR A 67 -2.97 19.76 -8.22
C THR A 67 -3.52 20.24 -9.57
N GLU A 68 -4.70 20.86 -9.58
CA GLU A 68 -5.33 21.40 -10.77
C GLU A 68 -4.57 22.61 -11.31
N GLN A 69 -4.17 23.56 -10.46
CA GLN A 69 -3.37 24.71 -10.86
C GLN A 69 -2.02 24.29 -11.47
N VAL A 70 -1.37 23.29 -10.89
CA VAL A 70 -0.14 22.72 -11.48
C VAL A 70 -0.43 22.08 -12.85
N ASN A 71 -1.53 21.35 -13.00
CA ASN A 71 -1.90 20.78 -14.30
C ASN A 71 -2.20 21.86 -15.34
N ASN A 72 -2.92 22.91 -14.96
CA ASN A 72 -3.24 24.03 -15.85
C ASN A 72 -1.97 24.76 -16.30
N PHE A 73 -1.01 24.98 -15.40
CA PHE A 73 0.30 25.52 -15.77
C PHE A 73 1.00 24.64 -16.81
N LEU A 74 1.05 23.32 -16.61
CA LEU A 74 1.65 22.39 -17.57
C LEU A 74 0.96 22.45 -18.94
N THR A 75 -0.37 22.57 -18.95
CA THR A 75 -1.15 22.66 -20.18
C THR A 75 -0.92 23.98 -20.91
N VAL A 76 -0.90 25.11 -20.21
CA VAL A 76 -0.75 26.44 -20.83
C VAL A 76 0.69 26.70 -21.27
N GLU A 77 1.68 26.35 -20.45
CA GLU A 77 3.08 26.75 -20.67
C GLU A 77 3.90 25.72 -21.44
N LEU A 78 3.52 24.43 -21.37
CA LEU A 78 4.36 23.35 -21.90
C LEU A 78 3.66 22.51 -22.98
N PHE A 79 2.36 22.29 -22.90
CA PHE A 79 1.65 21.41 -23.83
C PHE A 79 1.71 21.95 -25.27
N ASN A 80 1.85 21.05 -26.25
CA ASN A 80 2.08 21.36 -27.67
C ASN A 80 3.34 22.20 -27.98
N THR A 81 4.26 22.37 -27.02
CA THR A 81 5.57 23.00 -27.27
C THR A 81 6.68 21.96 -27.38
N SER A 82 7.82 22.36 -27.94
CA SER A 82 9.04 21.53 -27.95
C SER A 82 9.56 21.19 -26.54
N LEU A 83 9.17 21.98 -25.53
CA LEU A 83 9.50 21.75 -24.13
C LEU A 83 8.71 20.57 -23.53
N TRP A 84 7.56 20.21 -24.12
CA TRP A 84 6.73 19.10 -23.63
C TRP A 84 7.49 17.78 -23.56
N HIS A 85 8.24 17.45 -24.61
CA HIS A 85 9.02 16.22 -24.65
C HIS A 85 10.16 16.21 -23.64
N LYS A 86 10.82 17.36 -23.45
CA LYS A 86 11.87 17.53 -22.43
C LYS A 86 11.29 17.40 -21.03
N TYR A 87 10.16 18.06 -20.76
CA TYR A 87 9.41 17.92 -19.51
C TYR A 87 9.06 16.46 -19.22
N ARG A 88 8.50 15.74 -20.20
CA ARG A 88 8.10 14.33 -20.04
C ARG A 88 9.28 13.44 -19.67
N LYS A 89 10.45 13.66 -20.28
CA LYS A 89 11.68 12.93 -19.94
C LYS A 89 12.10 13.19 -18.49
N ILE A 90 12.22 14.48 -18.11
CA ILE A 90 12.58 14.89 -16.74
C ILE A 90 11.57 14.39 -15.72
N TYR A 91 10.28 14.50 -16.01
CA TYR A 91 9.22 13.98 -15.14
C TYR A 91 9.36 12.47 -14.92
N ASN A 92 9.69 11.71 -15.96
CA ASN A 92 9.91 10.29 -15.83
C ASN A 92 11.11 9.98 -14.92
N GLU A 93 12.22 10.70 -15.08
CA GLU A 93 13.40 10.61 -14.21
C GLU A 93 13.03 10.93 -12.75
N VAL A 94 12.43 12.10 -12.50
CA VAL A 94 11.97 12.55 -11.17
C VAL A 94 11.00 11.56 -10.53
N SER A 95 10.06 11.00 -11.30
CA SER A 95 9.05 10.05 -10.80
C SER A 95 9.62 8.66 -10.49
N ASN A 96 10.83 8.37 -10.98
CA ASN A 96 11.57 7.15 -10.70
C ASN A 96 12.67 7.35 -9.67
N GLU A 97 12.96 8.59 -9.26
CA GLU A 97 13.86 8.86 -8.16
C GLU A 97 13.34 8.23 -6.87
N LYS A 98 14.20 7.41 -6.28
CA LYS A 98 13.93 6.79 -5.00
C LYS A 98 14.81 7.42 -3.93
N GLU A 99 14.21 7.67 -2.79
CA GLU A 99 14.93 7.92 -1.56
C GLU A 99 14.89 6.66 -0.70
N ILE A 100 15.96 6.44 0.05
CA ILE A 100 15.99 5.36 1.03
C ILE A 100 15.40 5.94 2.30
N VAL A 101 14.26 5.39 2.71
CA VAL A 101 13.62 5.73 3.98
C VAL A 101 13.87 4.59 4.94
N VAL A 102 14.31 4.95 6.14
CA VAL A 102 14.37 4.00 7.26
C VAL A 102 12.97 3.85 7.81
N GLU A 103 12.44 2.63 7.75
CA GLU A 103 11.17 2.29 8.37
C GLU A 103 11.36 1.39 9.56
N ASN A 104 10.72 1.77 10.66
CA ASN A 104 10.72 1.00 11.87
C ASN A 104 9.38 0.30 12.04
N TYR A 105 9.44 -0.97 12.42
CA TYR A 105 8.31 -1.83 12.68
C TYR A 105 8.38 -2.29 14.14
N SER A 106 7.32 -2.03 14.89
CA SER A 106 7.15 -2.53 16.25
C SER A 106 6.21 -3.72 16.20
N TYR A 107 6.70 -4.92 16.53
CA TYR A 107 5.84 -6.10 16.70
C TYR A 107 4.77 -5.81 17.76
N GLN A 108 3.56 -6.30 17.53
CA GLN A 108 2.42 -6.10 18.42
C GLN A 108 1.90 -7.44 18.95
N TYR A 109 1.56 -8.36 18.04
CA TYR A 109 0.99 -9.67 18.36
C TYR A 109 1.00 -10.58 17.12
N THR A 110 0.78 -11.87 17.34
CA THR A 110 0.49 -12.83 16.28
C THR A 110 -1.03 -12.91 16.08
N LEU A 111 -1.48 -12.87 14.82
CA LEU A 111 -2.87 -12.92 14.42
C LEU A 111 -3.13 -14.26 13.75
N VAL A 112 -3.98 -15.07 14.37
CA VAL A 112 -4.45 -16.34 13.82
C VAL A 112 -5.74 -16.07 13.06
N VAL A 113 -5.73 -16.32 11.76
CA VAL A 113 -6.87 -16.12 10.86
C VAL A 113 -7.45 -17.48 10.52
N GLU A 114 -8.72 -17.68 10.86
CA GLU A 114 -9.48 -18.87 10.50
C GLU A 114 -10.23 -18.61 9.20
N LEU A 115 -10.03 -19.47 8.21
CA LEU A 115 -10.66 -19.39 6.90
C LEU A 115 -11.54 -20.60 6.64
N ALA A 116 -12.66 -20.38 5.94
CA ALA A 116 -13.46 -21.45 5.37
C ALA A 116 -12.66 -22.13 4.24
N ASN A 117 -12.21 -23.37 4.43
CA ASN A 117 -11.55 -24.13 3.38
C ASN A 117 -12.62 -24.66 2.42
N LYS A 118 -12.94 -23.85 1.40
CA LYS A 118 -13.58 -24.38 0.19
C LYS A 118 -12.47 -24.95 -0.66
N SER A 119 -12.22 -26.25 -0.50
CA SER A 119 -11.34 -27.04 -1.37
C SER A 119 -11.47 -26.55 -2.82
N ASN A 120 -10.38 -25.97 -3.35
CA ASN A 120 -10.19 -25.39 -4.69
C ASN A 120 -10.21 -23.86 -4.88
N LEU A 121 -10.29 -23.02 -3.84
CA LEU A 121 -9.89 -21.62 -4.04
C LEU A 121 -8.35 -21.54 -4.07
N SER A 122 -7.82 -21.14 -5.23
CA SER A 122 -6.54 -20.42 -5.31
C SER A 122 -6.65 -19.23 -4.35
N LEU A 123 -6.23 -19.44 -3.10
CA LEU A 123 -6.22 -18.46 -2.03
C LEU A 123 -5.16 -17.42 -2.41
N ASP A 124 -5.59 -16.42 -3.17
CA ASP A 124 -4.77 -15.27 -3.51
C ASP A 124 -4.41 -14.55 -2.21
N GLU A 125 -3.16 -14.75 -1.78
CA GLU A 125 -2.64 -14.23 -0.52
C GLU A 125 -2.82 -12.70 -0.45
N GLY A 126 -2.69 -12.00 -1.58
CA GLY A 126 -2.92 -10.57 -1.64
C GLY A 126 -4.37 -10.18 -1.31
N LYS A 127 -5.35 -10.99 -1.72
CA LYS A 127 -6.77 -10.76 -1.39
C LYS A 127 -7.06 -11.08 0.08
N ILE A 128 -6.48 -12.15 0.63
CA ILE A 128 -6.63 -12.48 2.06
C ILE A 128 -6.04 -11.38 2.93
N VAL A 129 -4.82 -10.95 2.63
CA VAL A 129 -4.16 -9.85 3.33
C VAL A 129 -5.03 -8.58 3.29
N HIS A 130 -5.68 -8.30 2.15
CA HIS A 130 -6.62 -7.18 2.07
C HIS A 130 -7.81 -7.34 3.02
N PHE A 131 -8.48 -8.49 3.05
CA PHE A 131 -9.58 -8.73 3.98
C PHE A 131 -9.14 -8.60 5.44
N VAL A 132 -8.01 -9.21 5.81
CA VAL A 132 -7.45 -9.11 7.17
C VAL A 132 -7.15 -7.65 7.54
N MET A 133 -6.56 -6.88 6.61
CA MET A 133 -6.27 -5.47 6.83
C MET A 133 -7.54 -4.62 7.00
N CYS A 134 -8.57 -4.89 6.20
CA CYS A 134 -9.89 -4.26 6.33
C CYS A 134 -10.50 -4.47 7.71
N GLU A 135 -10.49 -5.72 8.20
CA GLU A 135 -10.94 -6.07 9.56
C GLU A 135 -10.14 -5.33 10.64
N LEU A 136 -8.80 -5.33 10.54
CA LEU A 136 -7.93 -4.65 11.51
C LEU A 136 -8.12 -3.12 11.55
N LEU A 137 -8.52 -2.52 10.43
CA LEU A 137 -8.80 -1.09 10.31
C LEU A 137 -10.26 -0.73 10.67
N GLY A 138 -11.08 -1.70 11.08
CA GLY A 138 -12.49 -1.49 11.44
C GLY A 138 -13.41 -1.24 10.24
N ASN A 139 -12.97 -1.58 9.02
CA ASN A 139 -13.74 -1.42 7.78
C ASN A 139 -13.86 -2.79 7.08
N PRO A 140 -14.61 -3.74 7.65
CA PRO A 140 -14.73 -5.09 7.11
C PRO A 140 -15.27 -5.06 5.69
N CYS A 141 -14.72 -5.93 4.85
CA CYS A 141 -15.05 -5.99 3.43
C CYS A 141 -15.64 -7.36 3.10
N GLU A 142 -16.84 -7.40 2.51
CA GLU A 142 -17.51 -8.65 2.16
C GLU A 142 -16.96 -9.27 0.86
N THR A 143 -16.56 -8.43 -0.10
CA THR A 143 -16.07 -8.87 -1.41
C THR A 143 -14.93 -7.99 -1.91
N TYR A 144 -13.89 -8.61 -2.43
CA TYR A 144 -12.74 -7.90 -3.01
C TYR A 144 -12.26 -8.61 -4.26
N LYS A 145 -12.22 -7.88 -5.39
CA LYS A 145 -11.80 -8.40 -6.70
C LYS A 145 -12.45 -9.75 -7.03
N GLY A 146 -13.78 -9.82 -6.89
CA GLY A 146 -14.60 -11.00 -7.19
C GLY A 146 -14.50 -12.16 -6.19
N MET A 147 -13.69 -12.04 -5.14
CA MET A 147 -13.61 -13.04 -4.07
C MET A 147 -14.53 -12.61 -2.93
N LYS A 148 -15.32 -13.54 -2.38
CA LYS A 148 -16.05 -13.33 -1.12
C LYS A 148 -15.11 -13.55 0.06
N ASN A 149 -15.24 -12.74 1.10
CA ASN A 149 -14.44 -12.83 2.31
C ASN A 149 -14.51 -14.26 2.89
N PRO A 150 -13.40 -15.01 2.90
CA PRO A 150 -13.37 -16.37 3.42
C PRO A 150 -13.11 -16.42 4.94
N ILE A 151 -12.86 -15.27 5.58
CA ILE A 151 -12.52 -15.20 7.00
C ILE A 151 -13.74 -15.56 7.85
N ILE A 152 -13.55 -16.53 8.73
CA ILE A 152 -14.53 -16.95 9.74
C ILE A 152 -14.28 -16.18 11.04
N SER A 153 -13.01 -16.14 11.48
CA SER A 153 -12.63 -15.50 12.73
C SER A 153 -11.19 -14.99 12.70
N LEU A 154 -10.90 -14.02 13.56
CA LEU A 154 -9.55 -13.52 13.82
C LEU A 154 -9.28 -13.58 15.33
N ARG A 155 -8.16 -14.20 15.72
CA ARG A 155 -7.72 -14.26 17.11
C ARG A 155 -6.36 -13.59 17.26
N LYS A 156 -6.25 -12.67 18.23
CA LYS A 156 -4.98 -12.05 18.60
C LYS A 156 -4.31 -12.88 19.69
N ASP A 157 -3.05 -13.17 19.49
CA ASP A 157 -2.20 -13.93 20.39
C ASP A 157 -1.00 -13.06 20.78
N TYR A 158 -0.94 -12.68 22.05
CA TYR A 158 0.08 -11.76 22.59
C TYR A 158 1.25 -12.53 23.26
N ASP A 159 1.17 -13.85 23.38
CA ASP A 159 2.01 -14.66 24.28
C ASP A 159 3.21 -15.35 23.56
N ARG A 160 3.80 -14.70 22.56
CA ARG A 160 5.08 -15.12 21.96
C ARG A 160 6.12 -14.01 21.98
#